data_AF-A0A534CWR9-F1
#
_entry.id   AF-A0A534CWR9-F1
#
_cell.length_a   1.000
_cell.length_b   1.000
_cell.length_c   1.000
_cell.angle_alpha   90.00
_cell.angle_beta   90.00
_cell.angle_gamma   90.00
#
_symmetry.space_group_name_H-M   'P 1'
#
loop_
_entity.id
_entity.type
_entity.pdbx_description
1 polymer ?
#
loop_
_entity_poly.entity_id
_entity_poly.type
_entity_poly.pdbx_seq_one_letter_code
_entity_poly.pdbx_strand_id
1 'polypeptide(L)'
;SNARAFLAVQREFGSFDRYLWAFVSGVPVVNRPRAGAGAARTRLSDLVSRDLRKRGFRFVGTTIVYAFLQAVGVVNDHAQGCFLCPPLLRRGLRRGTARRVR
;
A
#
# COMPACT_ATOMS: atom_id res chain seq x y z
N SER A 1 -1.84 -4.71 20.65
CA SER A 1 -3.07 -4.36 19.90
C SER A 1 -2.94 -4.68 18.42
N ASN A 2 -1.94 -4.14 17.71
CA ASN A 2 -1.84 -4.22 16.24
C ASN A 2 -1.73 -5.67 15.72
N ALA A 3 -0.94 -6.52 16.35
CA ALA A 3 -0.83 -7.94 15.95
C ALA A 3 -2.17 -8.69 16.03
N ARG A 4 -3.00 -8.41 17.06
CA ARG A 4 -4.33 -9.02 17.18
C ARG A 4 -5.28 -8.52 16.09
N ALA A 5 -5.24 -7.21 15.79
CA ALA A 5 -6.01 -6.62 14.70
C ALA A 5 -5.59 -7.16 13.32
N PHE A 6 -4.29 -7.38 13.12
CA PHE A 6 -3.74 -7.99 11.91
C PHE A 6 -4.27 -9.40 11.67
N LEU A 7 -4.29 -10.26 12.70
CA LEU A 7 -4.88 -11.59 12.62
C LEU A 7 -6.39 -11.56 12.31
N ALA A 8 -7.12 -10.55 12.82
CA ALA A 8 -8.53 -10.36 12.48
C ALA A 8 -8.71 -10.00 10.99
N VAL A 9 -7.90 -9.08 10.47
CA VAL A 9 -7.89 -8.73 9.04
C VAL A 9 -7.55 -9.93 8.17
N GLN A 10 -6.54 -10.73 8.53
CA GLN A 10 -6.21 -11.94 7.77
C GLN A 10 -7.38 -12.93 7.72
N ARG A 11 -8.13 -13.09 8.83
CA ARG A 11 -9.32 -13.96 8.83
C ARG A 11 -10.44 -13.44 7.93
N GLU A 12 -10.64 -12.12 7.86
CA GLU A 12 -11.71 -11.50 7.05
C GLU A 12 -11.36 -11.43 5.55
N PHE A 13 -10.11 -11.08 5.22
CA PHE A 13 -9.68 -10.83 3.83
C PHE A 13 -8.81 -11.95 3.24
N GLY A 14 -8.54 -13.01 4.00
CA GLY A 14 -7.60 -14.08 3.66
C GLY A 14 -6.14 -13.71 3.93
N SER A 15 -5.74 -12.47 3.67
CA SER A 15 -4.40 -11.97 3.97
C SER A 15 -4.36 -10.46 4.12
N PHE A 16 -3.34 -9.94 4.82
CA PHE A 16 -3.18 -8.51 5.00
C PHE A 16 -2.71 -7.81 3.71
N ASP A 17 -1.94 -8.49 2.85
CA ASP A 17 -1.55 -7.95 1.56
C ASP A 17 -2.78 -7.73 0.67
N ARG A 18 -3.69 -8.72 0.58
CA ARG A 18 -4.90 -8.61 -0.22
C ARG A 18 -5.80 -7.48 0.26
N TYR A 19 -5.93 -7.34 1.58
CA TYR A 19 -6.62 -6.21 2.20
C TYR A 19 -5.99 -4.87 1.79
N LEU A 20 -4.68 -4.72 1.90
CA LEU A 20 -3.99 -3.47 1.63
C LEU A 20 -4.03 -3.08 0.14
N TRP A 21 -3.79 -4.05 -0.74
CA TRP A 21 -3.77 -3.83 -2.19
C TRP A 21 -5.17 -3.62 -2.79
N ALA A 22 -6.24 -4.02 -2.10
CA ALA A 22 -7.61 -3.76 -2.54
C ALA A 22 -7.93 -2.25 -2.62
N PHE A 23 -7.32 -1.41 -1.78
CA PHE A 23 -7.50 0.04 -1.82
C PHE A 23 -7.02 0.69 -3.12
N VAL A 24 -6.15 0.00 -3.87
CA VAL A 24 -5.59 0.48 -5.14
C VAL A 24 -5.89 -0.46 -6.30
N SER A 25 -6.88 -1.35 -6.13
CA SER A 25 -7.26 -2.35 -7.15
C SER A 25 -6.08 -3.22 -7.63
N GLY A 26 -5.11 -3.49 -6.76
CA GLY A 26 -3.92 -4.26 -7.08
C GLY A 26 -2.89 -3.56 -7.97
N VAL A 27 -3.08 -2.28 -8.29
CA VAL A 27 -2.15 -1.50 -9.12
C VAL A 27 -1.49 -0.43 -8.26
N PRO A 28 -0.15 -0.34 -8.23
CA PRO A 28 0.52 0.67 -7.42
C PRO A 28 0.22 2.08 -7.94
N VAL A 29 0.07 3.04 -7.03
CA VAL A 29 -0.07 4.46 -7.39
C VAL A 29 1.32 5.01 -7.69
N VAL A 30 1.51 5.66 -8.85
CA VAL A 30 2.82 6.19 -9.28
C VAL A 30 2.71 7.69 -9.52
N ASN A 31 3.39 8.52 -8.73
CA ASN A 31 3.26 9.99 -8.82
C ASN A 31 4.48 10.70 -9.44
N ARG A 32 5.70 10.18 -9.24
CA ARG A 32 6.96 10.81 -9.70
C ARG A 32 7.12 12.29 -9.27
N PRO A 33 7.16 12.59 -7.96
CA PRO A 33 7.33 13.96 -7.51
C PRO A 33 8.72 14.50 -7.89
N ARG A 34 8.85 15.83 -7.96
CA ARG A 34 10.18 16.47 -7.96
C ARG A 34 10.86 16.20 -6.61
N ALA A 35 12.19 16.21 -6.58
CA ALA A 35 12.94 16.09 -5.33
C ALA A 35 12.47 17.16 -4.32
N GLY A 36 12.18 16.73 -3.08
CA GLY A 36 11.65 17.60 -2.02
C GLY A 36 10.16 17.96 -2.13
N ALA A 37 9.48 17.61 -3.22
CA ALA A 37 8.07 17.95 -3.45
C ALA A 37 7.10 16.77 -3.19
N GLY A 38 7.52 15.79 -2.38
CA GLY A 38 6.67 14.65 -2.01
C GLY A 38 5.56 15.06 -1.04
N ALA A 39 4.36 14.49 -1.21
CA ALA A 39 3.28 14.70 -0.26
C ALA A 39 3.56 13.98 1.08
N ALA A 40 3.10 14.53 2.20
CA ALA A 40 3.19 13.88 3.51
C ALA A 40 2.00 12.94 3.79
N ARG A 41 0.86 13.17 3.11
CA ARG A 41 -0.36 12.35 3.19
C ARG A 41 -1.18 12.52 1.91
N THR A 42 -2.10 11.59 1.67
CA THR A 42 -3.01 11.62 0.52
C THR A 42 -4.42 11.18 0.93
N ARG A 43 -5.40 11.36 0.05
CA ARG A 43 -6.74 10.80 0.25
C ARG A 43 -6.71 9.28 0.45
N LEU A 44 -5.79 8.57 -0.23
CA LEU A 44 -5.60 7.14 -0.05
C LEU A 44 -5.16 6.82 1.39
N SER A 45 -4.14 7.52 1.92
CA SER A 45 -3.70 7.28 3.29
C SER A 45 -4.75 7.66 4.33
N ASP A 46 -5.58 8.68 4.06
CA ASP A 46 -6.71 9.04 4.94
C ASP A 46 -7.74 7.91 5.01
N LEU A 47 -8.06 7.28 3.87
CA LEU A 47 -8.99 6.15 3.80
C LEU A 47 -8.44 4.92 4.53
N VAL A 48 -7.20 4.53 4.24
CA VAL A 48 -6.55 3.37 4.86
C VAL A 48 -6.36 3.60 6.36
N SER A 49 -5.94 4.80 6.79
CA SER A 49 -5.79 5.16 8.20
C SER A 49 -7.12 5.05 8.96
N ARG A 50 -8.20 5.57 8.37
CA ARG A 50 -9.54 5.49 8.97
C ARG A 50 -9.99 4.03 9.12
N ASP A 51 -9.75 3.20 8.12
CA ASP A 51 -10.16 1.79 8.16
C ASP A 51 -9.34 0.98 9.17
N LEU A 52 -8.01 1.16 9.19
CA LEU A 52 -7.14 0.54 10.19
C LEU A 52 -7.54 0.93 11.62
N ARG A 53 -7.88 2.21 11.86
CA ARG A 53 -8.37 2.66 13.17
C ARG A 53 -9.67 1.95 13.57
N LYS A 54 -10.64 1.83 12.65
CA LYS A 54 -11.89 1.09 12.90
C LYS A 54 -11.64 -0.37 13.26
N ARG A 55 -10.59 -0.96 12.68
CA ARG A 55 -10.17 -2.35 12.90
C ARG A 55 -9.32 -2.56 14.16
N GLY A 56 -9.13 -1.51 14.96
CA GLY A 56 -8.43 -1.59 16.25
C GLY A 56 -6.90 -1.46 16.16
N PHE A 57 -6.36 -1.06 15.01
CA PHE A 57 -4.95 -0.66 14.93
C PHE A 57 -4.74 0.66 15.66
N ARG A 58 -3.58 0.80 16.29
CA ARG A 58 -3.12 1.99 17.03
C ARG A 58 -1.86 2.54 16.37
N PHE A 59 -1.65 3.84 16.52
CA PHE A 59 -0.52 4.56 15.93
C PHE A 59 -0.50 4.51 14.39
N VAL A 60 -1.68 4.56 13.79
CA VAL A 60 -1.91 4.48 12.34
C VAL A 60 -2.47 5.81 11.81
N GLY A 61 -1.83 6.93 12.18
CA GLY A 61 -2.18 8.24 11.63
C GLY A 61 -1.91 8.32 10.12
N THR A 62 -2.63 9.17 9.40
CA THR A 62 -2.55 9.25 7.92
C THR A 62 -1.12 9.43 7.38
N THR A 63 -0.28 10.24 8.03
CA THR A 63 1.12 10.42 7.64
C THR A 63 1.93 9.12 7.80
N ILE A 64 1.76 8.41 8.93
CA ILE A 64 2.41 7.13 9.19
C ILE A 64 1.97 6.10 8.16
N VAL A 65 0.66 6.06 7.87
CA VAL A 65 0.09 5.16 6.87
C VAL A 65 0.61 5.50 5.47
N TYR A 66 0.74 6.78 5.12
CA TYR A 66 1.29 7.16 3.82
C TYR A 66 2.73 6.71 3.67
N ALA A 67 3.58 6.97 4.68
CA ALA A 67 4.96 6.49 4.70
C ALA A 67 5.04 4.95 4.60
N PHE A 68 4.15 4.24 5.30
CA PHE A 68 4.06 2.78 5.18
C PHE A 68 3.69 2.33 3.77
N LEU A 69 2.67 2.94 3.15
CA LEU A 69 2.24 2.62 1.78
C LEU A 69 3.35 2.86 0.75
N GLN A 70 4.16 3.90 0.95
CA GLN A 70 5.36 4.14 0.15
C GLN A 70 6.41 3.05 0.37
N ALA A 71 6.71 2.71 1.62
CA ALA A 71 7.72 1.72 1.97
C ALA A 71 7.41 0.30 1.44
N VAL A 72 6.14 -0.10 1.43
CA VAL A 72 5.71 -1.42 0.95
C VAL A 72 5.36 -1.44 -0.55
N GLY A 73 5.51 -0.32 -1.25
CA GLY A 73 5.36 -0.24 -2.70
C GLY A 73 3.92 -0.17 -3.22
N VAL A 74 2.92 0.02 -2.35
CA VAL A 74 1.54 0.34 -2.76
C VAL A 74 1.50 1.73 -3.41
N VAL A 75 2.35 2.64 -2.94
CA VAL A 75 2.64 3.93 -3.56
C VAL A 75 4.10 3.95 -3.99
N ASN A 76 4.35 4.31 -5.24
CA ASN A 76 5.69 4.52 -5.79
C ASN A 76 5.92 6.02 -6.01
N ASP A 77 6.57 6.62 -5.00
CA ASP A 77 6.92 8.03 -4.97
C ASP A 77 8.41 8.28 -5.21
N HIS A 78 9.12 7.34 -5.84
CA HIS A 78 10.48 7.61 -6.29
C HIS A 78 10.49 8.90 -7.13
N ALA A 79 11.31 9.86 -6.70
CA ALA A 79 11.40 11.17 -7.30
C ALA A 79 11.88 11.10 -8.76
N GLN A 80 11.60 12.15 -9.52
CA GLN A 80 12.13 12.32 -10.87
C GLN A 80 13.67 12.25 -10.85
N GLY A 81 14.24 11.42 -11.75
CA GLY A 81 15.69 11.20 -11.81
C GLY A 81 16.26 10.26 -10.74
N CYS A 82 15.43 9.65 -9.87
CA CYS A 82 15.90 8.64 -8.92
C CYS A 82 16.46 7.41 -9.66
N PHE A 83 17.67 6.97 -9.34
CA PHE A 83 18.30 5.81 -10.01
C PHE A 83 17.62 4.46 -9.68
N LEU A 84 16.87 4.39 -8.58
CA LEU A 84 16.11 3.21 -8.18
C LEU A 84 14.67 3.22 -8.72
N CYS A 85 14.26 4.27 -9.44
CA CYS A 85 12.93 4.34 -10.03
C CYS A 85 12.76 3.17 -11.01
N PRO A 86 11.85 2.20 -10.73
CA PRO A 86 11.60 1.15 -11.69
C PRO A 86 10.94 1.75 -12.94
N PRO A 87 11.26 1.27 -14.15
CA PRO A 87 10.55 1.67 -15.36
C PRO A 87 9.06 1.36 -15.16
N LEU A 88 8.19 2.25 -15.64
CA LEU A 88 6.74 2.11 -15.47
C LEU A 88 6.35 0.68 -15.87
N LEU A 89 5.90 -0.13 -14.90
CA LEU A 89 5.45 -1.48 -15.16
C LEU A 89 4.40 -1.39 -16.25
N ARG A 90 4.72 -1.94 -17.44
CA ARG A 90 3.79 -2.03 -18.56
C ARG A 90 2.51 -2.65 -18.02
N ARG A 91 1.38 -1.97 -18.20
CA ARG A 91 0.03 -2.45 -17.84
C ARG A 91 -0.07 -3.92 -18.28
N GLY A 92 -0.11 -4.88 -17.34
CA GLY A 92 -0.39 -6.27 -17.72
C GLY A 92 0.14 -7.43 -16.87
N LEU A 93 1.10 -7.28 -15.95
CA LEU A 93 1.52 -8.44 -15.14
C LEU A 93 0.68 -8.60 -13.87
N ARG A 94 -0.47 -9.24 -14.03
CA ARG A 94 -1.04 -10.08 -12.98
C ARG A 94 0.01 -11.12 -12.60
N ARG A 95 0.68 -10.97 -11.45
CA ARG A 95 1.22 -12.14 -10.74
C ARG A 95 0.06 -12.82 -10.00
N GLY A 96 -0.87 -13.36 -10.78
CA GLY A 96 -1.77 -14.39 -10.28
C GLY A 96 -0.91 -15.62 -10.05
N THR A 97 -0.70 -15.97 -8.79
CA THR A 97 -0.29 -17.32 -8.41
C THR A 97 -1.40 -18.28 -8.81
N ALA A 98 -1.35 -18.70 -10.07
CA ALA A 98 -2.08 -19.86 -10.56
C ALA A 98 -1.56 -21.07 -9.77
N ARG A 99 -2.37 -21.45 -8.79
CA ARG A 99 -2.35 -22.72 -8.08
C ARG A 99 -2.08 -23.88 -9.06
N ARG A 100 -0.84 -24.38 -9.10
CA ARG A 100 -0.56 -25.78 -9.51
C ARG A 100 -0.69 -26.63 -8.25
N VAL A 101 -1.92 -27.02 -7.94
CA VAL A 101 -2.15 -28.24 -7.16
C VAL A 101 -1.86 -29.39 -8.13
N ARG A 102 -0.85 -30.18 -7.80
CA ARG A 102 -0.67 -31.53 -8.35
C ARG A 102 -1.70 -32.44 -7.70
#